data_AF-A0A3Q9JP42-F1
#
_entry.id   AF-A0A3Q9JP42-F1
#
_cell.length_a   1.000
_cell.length_b   1.000
_cell.length_c   1.000
_cell.angle_alpha   90.00
_cell.angle_beta   90.00
_cell.angle_gamma   90.00
#
_symmetry.space_group_name_H-M   'P 1'
#
loop_
_entity.id
_entity.type
_entity.pdbx_description
1 polymer ?
#
loop_
_entity_poly.entity_id
_entity_poly.type
_entity_poly.pdbx_seq_one_letter_code
_entity_poly.pdbx_strand_id
1 'polypeptide(L)'
;VRELDYMVYNFTENREEVAYTFMVTNHSIYSRLTLSAAGSLERHTWIPSSWGWSRFWSLPTDECDGYQSCGPNAYCDLNTSPICNCIGGFDPKNQQEWDLREGATGCVRKTPLSCNGDGFLQLTKMKLPDTMTATVDRSIGVKECEKRCLGNCNCTSFASADVQNGGWGCIMWTGELIDIRNYASG
;
A
#
# COMPACT_ATOMS: atom_id res chain seq x y z
N VAL A 1 -5.88 9.68 11.74
CA VAL A 1 -4.69 9.38 12.59
C VAL A 1 -4.65 10.41 13.70
N ARG A 2 -4.61 10.00 14.98
CA ARG A 2 -4.49 10.96 16.10
C ARG A 2 -3.03 11.37 16.17
N GLU A 3 -2.76 12.66 15.97
CA GLU A 3 -1.41 13.21 16.11
C GLU A 3 -0.91 12.92 17.53
N LEU A 4 0.30 12.36 17.64
CA LEU A 4 0.89 12.03 18.92
C LEU A 4 1.73 13.23 19.36
N ASP A 5 1.21 14.05 20.28
CA ASP A 5 1.87 15.27 20.75
C ASP A 5 3.28 15.06 21.35
N TYR A 6 3.65 13.81 21.63
CA TYR A 6 4.91 13.42 22.26
C TYR A 6 5.94 12.77 21.31
N MET A 7 5.64 12.63 20.02
CA MET A 7 6.55 12.02 19.05
C MET A 7 6.34 12.61 17.65
N VAL A 8 7.45 12.91 16.97
CA VAL A 8 7.46 13.24 15.54
C VAL A 8 8.22 12.17 14.78
N TYR A 9 7.87 11.95 13.52
CA TYR A 9 8.57 11.05 12.62
C TYR A 9 8.72 11.68 11.25
N ASN A 10 9.76 11.28 10.53
CA ASN A 10 10.02 11.77 9.19
C ASN A 10 10.64 10.66 8.32
N PHE A 11 10.43 10.78 7.01
CA PHE A 11 11.12 9.99 6.01
C PHE A 11 11.96 10.94 5.16
N THR A 12 13.28 10.78 5.22
CA THR A 12 14.21 11.56 4.41
C THR A 12 14.55 10.75 3.16
N GLU A 13 14.39 11.37 2.00
CA GLU A 13 14.84 10.85 0.70
C GLU A 13 15.55 11.97 -0.04
N ASN A 14 16.88 11.91 -0.06
CA ASN A 14 17.73 12.87 -0.77
C ASN A 14 18.95 12.16 -1.38
N ARG A 15 20.00 12.92 -1.75
CA ARG A 15 21.18 12.35 -2.41
C ARG A 15 22.14 11.70 -1.43
N GLU A 16 22.01 12.02 -0.15
CA GLU A 16 22.89 11.63 0.93
C GLU A 16 22.32 10.42 1.70
N GLU A 17 21.01 10.40 1.95
CA GLU A 17 20.33 9.36 2.72
C GLU A 17 18.92 9.06 2.22
N VAL A 18 18.52 7.81 2.42
CA VAL A 18 17.14 7.34 2.30
C VAL A 18 16.82 6.58 3.58
N ALA A 19 16.16 7.25 4.54
CA ALA A 19 16.00 6.76 5.89
C ALA A 19 14.71 7.23 6.55
N TYR A 20 14.11 6.34 7.33
CA TYR A 20 13.06 6.69 8.28
C TYR A 20 13.69 7.01 9.65
N THR A 21 13.23 8.08 10.28
CA THR A 21 13.62 8.46 11.63
C THR A 21 12.42 8.90 12.46
N PHE A 22 12.52 8.74 13.78
CA PHE A 22 11.55 9.31 14.71
C PHE A 22 12.24 9.90 15.93
N MET A 23 11.62 10.92 16.52
CA MET A 23 12.10 11.61 17.71
C MET A 23 10.97 11.68 18.74
N VAL A 24 11.29 11.35 19.99
CA VAL A 24 10.37 11.53 21.10
C VAL A 24 10.56 12.94 21.66
N THR A 25 9.52 13.77 21.59
CA THR A 25 9.58 15.19 21.99
C THR A 25 9.43 15.39 23.50
N ASN A 26 8.82 14.42 24.19
CA ASN A 26 8.73 14.41 25.65
C ASN A 26 9.82 13.51 26.24
N HIS A 27 10.83 14.11 26.88
CA HIS A 27 11.99 13.40 27.43
C HIS A 27 11.64 12.41 28.57
N SER A 28 10.46 12.51 29.16
CA SER A 28 9.97 11.56 30.17
C SER A 28 9.40 10.28 29.55
N ILE A 29 9.26 10.22 28.22
CA ILE A 29 8.70 9.08 27.49
C ILE A 29 9.84 8.37 26.77
N TYR A 30 9.88 7.04 26.90
CA TYR A 30 10.77 6.20 26.13
C TYR A 30 9.96 5.42 25.10
N SER A 31 10.41 5.44 23.85
CA SER A 31 9.80 4.67 22.77
C SER A 31 10.88 4.08 21.87
N ARG A 32 10.62 2.89 21.33
CA ARG A 32 11.54 2.18 20.43
C ARG A 32 10.80 1.37 19.38
N LEU A 33 11.41 1.23 18.22
CA LEU A 33 11.02 0.25 17.20
C LEU A 33 11.94 -0.98 17.33
N THR A 34 11.36 -2.16 17.37
CA THR A 34 12.09 -3.42 17.55
C THR A 34 11.52 -4.49 16.64
N LEU A 35 12.39 -5.25 15.97
CA LEU A 35 12.00 -6.49 15.30
C LEU A 35 11.96 -7.61 16.35
N SER A 36 10.81 -8.26 16.51
CA SER A 36 10.65 -9.38 17.44
C SER A 36 11.32 -10.64 16.89
N ALA A 37 11.56 -11.63 17.76
CA ALA A 37 12.07 -12.93 17.34
C ALA A 37 11.10 -13.69 16.40
N ALA A 38 9.82 -13.31 16.39
CA ALA A 38 8.82 -13.86 15.49
C ALA A 38 8.77 -13.15 14.12
N GLY A 39 9.59 -12.11 13.90
CA GLY A 39 9.64 -11.36 12.66
C GLY A 39 8.64 -10.21 12.56
N SER A 40 7.93 -9.85 13.64
CA SER A 40 7.05 -8.68 13.67
C SER A 40 7.82 -7.40 13.98
N LEU A 41 7.54 -6.31 13.25
CA LEU A 41 8.02 -4.98 13.60
C LEU A 41 7.10 -4.37 14.65
N GLU A 42 7.63 -4.01 15.80
CA GLU A 42 6.83 -3.56 16.94
C GLU A 42 7.30 -2.21 17.46
N ARG A 43 6.36 -1.30 17.71
CA ARG A 43 6.62 -0.09 18.48
C ARG A 43 6.29 -0.34 19.93
N HIS A 44 7.29 -0.14 20.79
CA HIS A 44 7.13 -0.21 22.24
C HIS A 44 7.22 1.18 22.84
N THR A 45 6.39 1.45 23.84
CA THR A 45 6.45 2.66 24.68
C THR A 45 6.51 2.25 26.13
N TRP A 46 7.43 2.85 26.90
CA TRP A 46 7.55 2.60 28.33
C TRP A 46 6.39 3.27 29.08
N ILE A 47 5.64 2.50 29.86
CA ILE A 47 4.54 3.01 30.68
C ILE A 47 4.96 2.95 32.16
N PRO A 48 5.25 4.11 32.80
CA PRO A 48 5.70 4.13 34.19
C PRO A 48 4.73 3.47 35.18
N SER A 49 3.41 3.66 35.00
CA SER A 49 2.39 3.06 35.87
C SER A 49 2.35 1.54 35.80
N SER A 50 2.75 0.94 34.67
CA SER A 50 2.80 -0.50 34.46
C SER A 50 4.20 -1.09 34.68
N TRP A 51 5.20 -0.25 34.98
CA TRP A 51 6.61 -0.66 35.15
C TRP A 51 7.13 -1.53 34.01
N GLY A 52 6.73 -1.23 32.77
CA GLY A 52 7.03 -2.10 31.63
C GLY A 52 6.90 -1.44 30.27
N TRP A 53 7.46 -2.13 29.27
CA TRP A 53 7.25 -1.81 27.86
C TRP A 53 5.87 -2.29 27.43
N SER A 54 5.05 -1.36 26.94
CA SER A 54 3.77 -1.69 26.31
C SER A 54 3.93 -1.64 24.80
N ARG A 55 3.38 -2.65 24.11
CA ARG A 55 3.34 -2.70 22.65
C ARG A 55 2.24 -1.79 22.14
N PHE A 56 2.63 -0.70 21.49
CA PHE A 56 1.72 0.32 20.98
C PHE A 56 1.11 -0.07 19.64
N TRP A 57 1.91 -0.62 18.72
CA TRP A 57 1.46 -1.28 17.49
C TRP A 57 2.46 -2.35 17.05
N SER A 58 2.01 -3.24 16.17
CA SER A 58 2.84 -4.26 15.51
C SER A 58 2.44 -4.40 14.05
N LEU A 59 3.40 -4.72 13.20
CA LEU A 59 3.20 -5.10 11.80
C LEU A 59 3.81 -6.49 11.55
N PRO A 60 3.19 -7.33 10.70
CA PRO A 60 1.86 -7.16 10.08
C PRO A 60 0.71 -7.17 11.11
N THR A 61 -0.44 -6.52 10.84
CA THR A 61 -1.59 -6.50 11.77
C THR A 61 -2.59 -7.63 11.55
N ASP A 62 -2.73 -8.10 10.31
CA ASP A 62 -3.78 -9.03 9.91
C ASP A 62 -3.35 -9.84 8.67
N GLU A 63 -4.20 -10.74 8.21
CA GLU A 63 -3.92 -11.62 7.07
C GLU A 63 -3.75 -10.87 5.74
N CYS A 64 -4.31 -9.66 5.58
CA CYS A 64 -4.13 -8.84 4.37
C CYS A 64 -2.79 -8.09 4.32
N ASP A 65 -2.05 -8.05 5.43
CA ASP A 65 -0.70 -7.48 5.46
C ASP A 65 0.39 -8.49 5.08
N GLY A 66 0.04 -9.76 4.91
CA GLY A 66 0.91 -10.77 4.31
C GLY A 66 1.27 -10.38 2.88
N TYR A 67 2.55 -10.56 2.53
CA TYR A 67 3.02 -10.23 1.18
C TYR A 67 2.32 -11.13 0.16
N GLN A 68 1.64 -10.53 -0.81
CA GLN A 68 0.85 -11.22 -1.83
C GLN A 68 -0.21 -12.18 -1.25
N SER A 69 -0.89 -11.80 -0.15
CA SER A 69 -2.03 -12.57 0.36
C SER A 69 -3.13 -12.81 -0.69
N CYS A 70 -3.24 -11.93 -1.68
CA CYS A 70 -4.04 -12.12 -2.87
C CYS A 70 -3.16 -12.10 -4.12
N GLY A 71 -3.53 -12.91 -5.12
CA GLY A 71 -2.81 -12.99 -6.38
C GLY A 71 -2.89 -11.69 -7.21
N PRO A 72 -2.21 -11.67 -8.37
CA PRO A 72 -2.09 -10.46 -9.17
C PRO A 72 -3.43 -9.90 -9.64
N ASN A 73 -3.53 -8.56 -9.71
CA ASN A 73 -4.72 -7.80 -10.08
C ASN A 73 -5.96 -8.05 -9.18
N ALA A 74 -5.74 -8.61 -7.99
CA ALA A 74 -6.70 -8.68 -6.90
C ALA A 74 -6.22 -7.81 -5.73
N TYR A 75 -7.15 -7.46 -4.84
CA TYR A 75 -6.85 -6.80 -3.58
C TYR A 75 -7.48 -7.54 -2.40
N CYS A 76 -6.82 -7.46 -1.25
CA CYS A 76 -7.32 -8.02 -0.01
C CYS A 76 -8.24 -7.03 0.73
N ASP A 77 -9.39 -7.50 1.20
CA ASP A 77 -10.35 -6.76 2.03
C ASP A 77 -10.84 -7.65 3.18
N LEU A 78 -10.56 -7.23 4.41
CA LEU A 78 -10.96 -7.95 5.62
C LEU A 78 -12.48 -7.95 5.85
N ASN A 79 -13.23 -7.09 5.15
CA ASN A 79 -14.68 -6.97 5.30
C ASN A 79 -15.45 -7.84 4.30
N THR A 80 -14.77 -8.58 3.42
CA THR A 80 -15.39 -9.46 2.43
C THR A 80 -15.07 -10.93 2.69
N SER A 81 -15.91 -11.81 2.17
CA SER A 81 -15.68 -13.26 2.17
C SER A 81 -16.01 -13.81 0.77
N PRO A 82 -15.01 -14.24 -0.02
CA PRO A 82 -13.57 -14.34 0.31
C PRO A 82 -12.89 -12.97 0.51
N ILE A 83 -11.74 -12.97 1.18
CA ILE A 83 -10.96 -11.73 1.44
C ILE A 83 -10.32 -11.16 0.17
N CYS A 84 -10.06 -12.01 -0.83
CA CYS A 84 -9.52 -11.58 -2.11
C CYS A 84 -10.65 -11.17 -3.06
N ASN A 85 -10.49 -9.99 -3.65
CA ASN A 85 -11.44 -9.40 -4.60
C ASN A 85 -10.71 -9.04 -5.88
N CYS A 86 -11.25 -9.41 -7.04
CA CYS A 86 -10.74 -8.89 -8.30
C CYS A 86 -10.98 -7.39 -8.40
N ILE A 87 -10.01 -6.66 -8.96
CA ILE A 87 -10.20 -5.26 -9.32
C ILE A 87 -11.37 -5.16 -10.32
N GLY A 88 -12.20 -4.12 -10.19
CA GLY A 88 -13.33 -3.91 -11.12
C GLY A 88 -12.86 -3.92 -12.59
N GLY A 89 -13.51 -4.74 -13.42
CA GLY A 89 -13.08 -4.98 -14.81
C GLY A 89 -12.18 -6.20 -15.00
N PHE A 90 -11.87 -6.94 -13.93
CA PHE A 90 -11.16 -8.21 -13.96
C PHE A 90 -12.07 -9.36 -13.50
N ASP A 91 -11.77 -10.58 -13.95
CA ASP A 91 -12.37 -11.83 -13.51
C ASP A 91 -11.30 -12.78 -12.93
N PRO A 92 -11.69 -13.73 -12.06
CA PRO A 92 -10.77 -14.74 -11.57
C PRO A 92 -10.08 -15.48 -12.71
N LYS A 93 -8.77 -15.66 -12.61
CA LYS A 93 -8.00 -16.42 -13.61
C LYS A 93 -8.39 -17.90 -13.61
N ASN A 94 -8.69 -18.45 -12.42
CA ASN A 94 -9.22 -19.79 -12.22
C ASN A 94 -10.47 -19.72 -11.34
N GLN A 95 -11.66 -19.89 -11.96
CA GLN A 95 -12.92 -19.82 -11.22
C GLN A 95 -13.08 -20.94 -10.19
N GLN A 96 -12.56 -22.14 -10.47
CA GLN A 96 -12.70 -23.29 -9.55
C GLN A 96 -11.93 -23.06 -8.25
N GLU A 97 -10.70 -22.55 -8.35
CA GLU A 97 -9.91 -22.15 -7.18
C GLU A 97 -10.58 -20.99 -6.44
N TRP A 98 -11.05 -19.98 -7.17
CA TRP A 98 -11.70 -18.81 -6.58
C TRP A 98 -12.96 -19.17 -5.78
N ASP A 99 -13.78 -20.08 -6.30
CA ASP A 99 -14.99 -20.60 -5.61
C ASP A 99 -14.63 -21.38 -4.34
N LEU A 100 -13.44 -21.98 -4.29
CA LEU A 100 -12.86 -22.63 -3.11
C LEU A 100 -12.13 -21.65 -2.17
N ARG A 101 -12.21 -20.34 -2.45
CA ARG A 101 -11.54 -19.25 -1.71
C ARG A 101 -10.01 -19.24 -1.88
N GLU A 102 -9.50 -19.89 -2.91
CA GLU A 102 -8.08 -19.84 -3.29
C GLU A 102 -7.84 -18.70 -4.27
N GLY A 103 -7.35 -17.57 -3.76
CA GLY A 103 -7.12 -16.33 -4.53
C GLY A 103 -5.72 -16.18 -5.13
N ALA A 104 -4.84 -17.18 -4.99
CA ALA A 104 -3.42 -17.08 -5.31
C ALA A 104 -3.14 -16.87 -6.82
N THR A 105 -3.98 -17.42 -7.70
CA THR A 105 -3.84 -17.24 -9.15
C THR A 105 -4.24 -15.85 -9.65
N GLY A 106 -4.91 -15.06 -8.80
CA GLY A 106 -5.29 -13.68 -9.09
C GLY A 106 -6.35 -13.57 -10.17
N CYS A 107 -6.36 -12.41 -10.84
CA CYS A 107 -7.39 -12.01 -11.77
C CYS A 107 -6.81 -11.54 -13.10
N VAL A 108 -7.59 -11.70 -14.16
CA VAL A 108 -7.27 -11.29 -15.53
C VAL A 108 -8.31 -10.30 -16.04
N ARG A 109 -7.91 -9.39 -16.94
CA ARG A 109 -8.85 -8.39 -17.49
C ARG A 109 -9.98 -9.10 -18.26
N LYS A 110 -11.21 -8.62 -18.06
CA LYS A 110 -12.39 -9.06 -18.83
C LYS A 110 -12.27 -8.76 -20.31
N THR A 111 -11.71 -7.60 -20.63
CA THR A 111 -11.57 -7.08 -21.98
C THR A 111 -10.10 -6.76 -22.25
N PRO A 112 -9.54 -7.23 -23.38
CA PRO A 112 -8.21 -6.82 -23.82
C PRO A 112 -8.12 -5.30 -24.01
N LEU A 113 -6.98 -4.73 -23.66
CA LEU A 113 -6.69 -3.30 -23.84
C LEU A 113 -6.43 -2.97 -25.31
N SER A 114 -6.87 -1.79 -25.76
CA SER A 114 -6.56 -1.27 -27.11
C SER A 114 -5.48 -0.20 -27.10
N CYS A 115 -4.97 0.18 -25.93
CA CYS A 115 -4.10 1.33 -25.66
C CYS A 115 -4.77 2.67 -25.97
N ASN A 116 -5.20 2.86 -27.21
CA ASN A 116 -5.98 4.03 -27.62
C ASN A 116 -7.44 3.87 -27.20
N GLY A 117 -7.95 4.82 -26.42
CA GLY A 117 -9.33 4.82 -25.92
C GLY A 117 -9.55 4.03 -24.63
N ASP A 118 -8.48 3.47 -24.05
CA ASP A 118 -8.54 2.88 -22.72
C ASP A 118 -8.84 3.97 -21.65
N GLY A 119 -9.34 3.53 -20.50
CA GLY A 119 -9.62 4.38 -19.36
C GLY A 119 -9.24 3.71 -18.04
N PHE A 120 -9.40 4.45 -16.94
CA PHE A 120 -9.03 3.99 -15.61
C PHE A 120 -10.23 3.90 -14.68
N LEU A 121 -10.19 2.89 -13.82
CA LEU A 121 -11.05 2.80 -12.64
C LEU A 121 -10.32 3.40 -11.45
N GLN A 122 -10.90 4.41 -10.82
CA GLN A 122 -10.36 4.96 -9.59
C GLN A 122 -10.63 4.03 -8.41
N LEU A 123 -9.55 3.50 -7.82
CA LEU A 123 -9.60 2.77 -6.56
C LEU A 123 -9.33 3.73 -5.40
N THR A 124 -10.04 3.57 -4.28
CA THR A 124 -9.92 4.44 -3.10
C THR A 124 -9.55 3.64 -1.86
N LYS A 125 -8.88 4.29 -0.91
CA LYS A 125 -8.42 3.68 0.36
C LYS A 125 -7.56 2.43 0.15
N MET A 126 -6.66 2.49 -0.81
CA MET A 126 -5.78 1.36 -1.16
C MET A 126 -4.38 1.55 -0.57
N LYS A 127 -3.77 0.44 -0.13
CA LYS A 127 -2.32 0.29 -0.13
C LYS A 127 -1.87 0.24 -1.59
N LEU A 128 -0.88 1.05 -1.95
CA LEU A 128 -0.33 1.02 -3.31
C LEU A 128 0.31 -0.35 -3.60
N PRO A 129 0.25 -0.84 -4.86
CA PRO A 129 0.89 -2.09 -5.25
C PRO A 129 2.41 -2.05 -5.03
N ASP A 130 3.03 -3.23 -5.04
CA ASP A 130 4.50 -3.37 -5.09
C ASP A 130 5.10 -2.44 -6.16
N THR A 131 6.22 -1.79 -5.83
CA THR A 131 6.82 -0.73 -6.66
C THR A 131 7.98 -1.20 -7.52
N MET A 132 8.27 -2.51 -7.59
CA MET A 132 9.38 -3.05 -8.38
C MET A 132 9.31 -2.69 -9.87
N THR A 133 8.12 -2.64 -10.45
CA THR A 133 7.89 -2.27 -11.85
C THR A 133 7.42 -0.82 -12.02
N ALA A 134 7.49 -0.02 -10.95
CA ALA A 134 7.01 1.33 -10.93
C ALA A 134 8.10 2.35 -11.28
N THR A 135 7.68 3.46 -11.87
CA THR A 135 8.51 4.65 -12.08
C THR A 135 7.89 5.83 -11.37
N VAL A 136 8.72 6.75 -10.87
CA VAL A 136 8.27 7.94 -10.14
C VAL A 136 8.76 9.23 -10.79
N ASP A 137 7.84 10.19 -10.94
CA ASP A 137 8.13 11.57 -11.32
C ASP A 137 7.41 12.52 -10.36
N ARG A 138 8.17 13.14 -9.46
CA ARG A 138 7.65 14.06 -8.44
C ARG A 138 7.38 15.47 -8.97
N SER A 139 7.70 15.76 -10.24
CA SER A 139 7.57 17.09 -10.83
C SER A 139 6.20 17.38 -11.46
N ILE A 140 5.39 16.34 -11.69
CA ILE A 140 4.11 16.45 -12.39
C ILE A 140 2.92 16.13 -11.48
N GLY A 141 1.76 16.69 -11.82
CA GLY A 141 0.49 16.40 -11.14
C GLY A 141 -0.26 15.21 -11.74
N VAL A 142 -1.32 14.80 -11.04
CA VAL A 142 -2.13 13.61 -11.36
C VAL A 142 -2.71 13.62 -12.78
N LYS A 143 -3.17 14.77 -13.28
CA LYS A 143 -3.74 14.88 -14.65
C LYS A 143 -2.70 14.59 -15.75
N GLU A 144 -1.47 15.07 -15.56
CA GLU A 144 -0.38 14.79 -16.49
C GLU A 144 0.09 13.34 -16.35
N CYS A 145 0.05 12.78 -15.14
CA CYS A 145 0.33 11.37 -14.89
C CYS A 145 -0.63 10.45 -15.65
N GLU A 146 -1.93 10.75 -15.61
CA GLU A 146 -2.96 10.03 -16.37
C GLU A 146 -2.67 10.08 -17.88
N LYS A 147 -2.39 11.27 -18.41
CA LYS A 147 -2.06 11.46 -19.83
C LYS A 147 -0.82 10.67 -20.25
N ARG A 148 0.23 10.67 -19.42
CA ARG A 148 1.45 9.89 -19.69
C ARG A 148 1.20 8.39 -19.65
N CYS A 149 0.38 7.92 -18.72
CA CYS A 149 0.01 6.51 -18.63
C CYS A 149 -0.81 6.09 -19.87
N LEU A 150 -1.80 6.88 -20.30
CA LEU A 150 -2.55 6.63 -21.55
C LEU A 150 -1.64 6.64 -22.79
N GLY A 151 -0.59 7.46 -22.80
CA GLY A 151 0.39 7.50 -23.88
C GLY A 151 1.38 6.33 -23.89
N ASN A 152 1.37 5.47 -22.86
CA ASN A 152 2.26 4.33 -22.72
C ASN A 152 1.45 3.03 -22.65
N CYS A 153 1.42 2.26 -23.75
CA CYS A 153 0.64 1.02 -23.83
C CYS A 153 1.03 -0.08 -22.83
N ASN A 154 2.18 0.05 -22.15
CA ASN A 154 2.59 -0.87 -21.09
C ASN A 154 2.16 -0.41 -19.69
N CYS A 155 1.67 0.83 -19.55
CA CYS A 155 1.22 1.36 -18.27
C CYS A 155 -0.08 0.66 -17.83
N THR A 156 -0.10 0.15 -16.61
CA THR A 156 -1.26 -0.60 -16.08
C THR A 156 -2.01 0.14 -14.99
N SER A 157 -1.35 1.03 -14.26
CA SER A 157 -1.95 1.91 -13.25
C SER A 157 -1.07 3.12 -12.97
N PHE A 158 -1.65 4.13 -12.31
CA PHE A 158 -0.92 5.28 -11.80
C PHE A 158 -1.52 5.80 -10.48
N ALA A 159 -0.73 6.54 -9.72
CA ALA A 159 -1.14 7.18 -8.47
C ALA A 159 -0.31 8.46 -8.19
N SER A 160 -0.75 9.27 -7.23
CA SER A 160 0.06 10.36 -6.70
C SER A 160 1.22 9.81 -5.86
N ALA A 161 2.40 10.44 -5.94
CA ALA A 161 3.58 10.03 -5.16
C ALA A 161 3.56 10.57 -3.71
N ASP A 162 2.88 11.69 -3.51
CA ASP A 162 2.61 12.30 -2.20
C ASP A 162 1.10 12.56 -2.12
N VAL A 163 0.47 12.26 -0.99
CA VAL A 163 -0.96 12.44 -0.76
C VAL A 163 -1.30 13.77 -0.06
N GLN A 164 -0.29 14.51 0.42
CA GLN A 164 -0.48 15.80 1.06
C GLN A 164 -1.05 16.82 0.08
N ASN A 165 -1.74 17.84 0.61
CA ASN A 165 -2.27 18.98 -0.16
C ASN A 165 -3.12 18.59 -1.39
N GLY A 166 -3.85 17.48 -1.32
CA GLY A 166 -4.70 16.99 -2.42
C GLY A 166 -3.99 16.12 -3.44
N GLY A 167 -2.74 15.75 -3.20
CA GLY A 167 -1.98 14.80 -4.00
C GLY A 167 -1.06 15.46 -5.02
N TRP A 168 0.20 15.05 -5.05
CA TRP A 168 1.21 15.52 -6.01
C TRP A 168 2.17 14.41 -6.43
N GLY A 169 2.87 14.61 -7.54
CA GLY A 169 3.76 13.62 -8.14
C GLY A 169 2.99 12.52 -8.88
N CYS A 170 3.75 11.66 -9.54
CA CYS A 170 3.25 10.59 -10.39
C CYS A 170 4.04 9.32 -10.13
N ILE A 171 3.34 8.24 -9.81
CA ILE A 171 3.87 6.87 -9.85
C ILE A 171 3.12 6.14 -10.95
N MET A 172 3.83 5.46 -11.84
CA MET A 172 3.24 4.63 -12.92
C MET A 172 3.79 3.21 -12.84
N TRP A 173 2.89 2.23 -12.90
CA TRP A 173 3.24 0.81 -12.91
C TRP A 173 3.17 0.22 -14.32
N THR A 174 3.95 -0.84 -14.52
CA THR A 174 3.86 -1.72 -15.69
C THR A 174 3.67 -3.17 -15.24
N GLY A 175 3.02 -3.98 -16.07
CA GLY A 175 2.74 -5.38 -15.75
C GLY A 175 1.65 -5.56 -14.70
N GLU A 176 1.68 -6.69 -14.00
CA GLU A 176 0.64 -7.05 -13.03
C GLU A 176 0.75 -6.23 -11.74
N LEU A 177 -0.39 -5.92 -11.14
CA LEU A 177 -0.45 -5.21 -9.86
C LEU A 177 -0.53 -6.24 -8.74
N ILE A 178 0.43 -6.23 -7.81
CA ILE A 178 0.55 -7.24 -6.75
C ILE A 178 0.59 -6.59 -5.36
N ASP A 179 0.31 -7.38 -4.33
CA ASP A 179 0.42 -7.00 -2.91
C ASP A 179 -0.49 -5.81 -2.49
N ILE A 180 -1.71 -5.78 -3.05
CA ILE A 180 -2.70 -4.73 -2.83
C ILE A 180 -3.66 -5.13 -1.70
N ARG A 181 -3.99 -4.19 -0.83
CA ARG A 181 -5.12 -4.29 0.10
C ARG A 181 -5.88 -2.99 0.19
N ASN A 182 -7.13 -3.04 0.64
CA ASN A 182 -7.87 -1.83 1.00
C ASN A 182 -7.90 -1.60 2.53
N TYR A 183 -8.39 -0.43 2.91
CA TYR A 183 -8.66 -0.06 4.30
C TYR A 183 -10.09 0.47 4.43
N ALA A 184 -10.75 0.14 5.54
CA ALA A 184 -12.11 0.63 5.82
C ALA A 184 -12.15 2.17 5.96
N SER A 185 -11.09 2.75 6.54
CA SER A 185 -10.86 4.19 6.62
C SER A 185 -9.51 4.57 6.03
N GLY A 186 -9.48 5.70 5.32
CA GLY A 186 -8.26 6.36 4.84
C GLY A 186 -7.81 7.47 5.78
#